data_AF-J5PL63-F1
#
_entry.id   AF-J5PL63-F1
#
_cell.length_a   1.000
_cell.length_b   1.000
_cell.length_c   1.000
_cell.angle_alpha   90.00
_cell.angle_beta   90.00
_cell.angle_gamma   90.00
#
_symmetry.space_group_name_H-M   'P 1'
#
loop_
_entity.id
_entity.type
_entity.pdbx_description
1 polymer ?
#
loop_
_entity_poly.entity_id
_entity_poly.type
_entity_poly.pdbx_seq_one_letter_code
_entity_poly.pdbx_strand_id
1 'polypeptide(L)' 'MSGHPIDRQAGGVILTPEQLRRRRARSVAIALALAALVVMFYAVTIVKLGPGVLSRPL' A
#
# COMPACT_ATOMS: atom_id res chain seq x y z
N MET A 1 8.54 16.73 45.45
CA MET A 1 7.42 16.42 44.54
C MET A 1 7.23 17.61 43.59
N SER A 2 8.19 17.82 42.69
CA SER A 2 8.18 18.89 41.68
C SER A 2 7.61 18.31 40.39
N GLY A 3 6.40 18.74 40.03
CA GLY A 3 5.77 18.36 38.78
C GLY A 3 6.58 18.91 37.61
N HIS A 4 7.25 18.03 36.87
CA HIS A 4 7.81 18.36 35.57
C HIS A 4 6.63 18.59 34.62
N PRO A 5 6.44 19.79 34.06
CA PRO A 5 5.52 19.94 32.95
C PRO A 5 6.09 19.09 31.81
N ILE A 6 5.35 18.07 31.38
CA ILE A 6 5.60 17.41 30.09
C ILE A 6 5.09 18.43 29.06
N ASP A 7 5.95 19.35 28.67
CA ASP A 7 5.82 20.16 27.48
C ASP A 7 5.85 19.21 26.28
N ARG A 8 4.69 18.58 26.04
CA ARG A 8 4.44 17.66 24.94
C ARG A 8 4.56 18.48 23.67
N GLN A 9 5.79 18.58 23.15
CA GLN A 9 6.23 19.19 21.89
C GLN A 9 5.06 19.39 20.94
N ALA A 10 4.38 20.53 21.07
CA ALA A 10 3.24 20.91 20.25
C ALA A 10 3.70 21.53 18.92
N GLY A 11 4.82 21.04 18.40
CA GLY A 11 5.43 21.47 17.14
C GLY A 11 5.57 20.26 16.24
N GLY A 12 4.50 19.94 15.50
CA GLY A 12 4.56 18.87 14.50
C GLY A 12 5.59 19.16 13.42
N VAL A 13 6.26 18.11 12.91
CA VAL A 13 7.19 18.24 11.79
C VAL A 13 6.40 18.60 10.52
N ILE A 14 6.44 19.87 10.12
CA ILE A 14 5.92 20.32 8.83
C ILE A 14 6.92 19.93 7.75
N LEU A 15 6.51 19.05 6.83
CA LEU A 15 7.36 18.64 5.72
C LEU A 15 7.51 19.78 4.71
N THR A 16 8.72 19.94 4.18
CA THR A 16 8.94 20.80 3.02
C THR A 16 8.22 20.21 1.79
N PRO A 17 7.87 21.02 0.78
CA PRO A 17 7.21 20.54 -0.43
C PRO A 17 8.00 19.42 -1.14
N GLU A 18 9.33 19.51 -1.10
CA GLU A 18 10.22 18.49 -1.67
C GLU A 18 10.15 17.16 -0.92
N GLN A 19 10.12 17.19 0.41
CA GLN A 19 9.98 15.99 1.24
C GLN A 19 8.63 15.30 0.99
N LEU A 20 7.55 16.08 0.88
CA LEU A 20 6.23 15.55 0.56
C LEU A 20 6.19 14.92 -0.83
N ARG A 21 6.81 15.55 -1.83
CA ARG A 21 6.89 15.02 -3.20
C ARG A 21 7.64 13.70 -3.25
N ARG A 22 8.79 13.57 -2.57
CA ARG A 22 9.55 12.31 -2.47
C ARG A 22 8.72 11.21 -1.79
N ARG A 23 7.95 11.56 -0.74
CA ARG A 23 7.05 10.61 -0.06
C ARG A 23 5.95 10.11 -1.01
N ARG A 24 5.28 11.01 -1.73
CA ARG A 24 4.24 10.66 -2.70
C ARG A 24 4.79 9.76 -3.82
N ALA A 25 5.97 10.06 -4.35
CA ALA A 25 6.59 9.23 -5.38
C ALA A 25 6.82 7.78 -4.91
N ARG A 26 7.30 7.58 -3.68
CA ARG A 26 7.47 6.24 -3.09
C ARG A 26 6.12 5.52 -2.93
N SER A 27 5.11 6.20 -2.40
CA SER A 27 3.77 5.62 -2.25
C SER A 27 3.16 5.22 -3.60
N VAL A 28 3.37 6.03 -4.64
CA VAL A 28 2.91 5.71 -6.01
C VAL A 28 3.66 4.48 -6.55
N ALA A 29 4.97 4.40 -6.39
CA ALA A 29 5.75 3.23 -6.83
C ALA A 29 5.26 1.94 -6.16
N ILE A 30 5.00 1.99 -4.85
CA ILE A 30 4.45 0.84 -4.10
C ILE A 30 3.05 0.48 -4.63
N ALA A 31 2.18 1.46 -4.83
CA ALA A 31 0.83 1.22 -5.34
C ALA A 31 0.85 0.56 -6.73
N LEU A 32 1.73 1.03 -7.62
CA LEU A 32 1.91 0.44 -8.96
C LEU A 32 2.42 -0.99 -8.88
N ALA A 33 3.40 -1.26 -8.02
CA ALA A 33 3.94 -2.62 -7.82
C ALA A 33 2.86 -3.58 -7.28
N LEU A 34 2.08 -3.15 -6.28
CA LEU A 34 1.00 -3.95 -5.72
C LEU A 34 -0.10 -4.20 -6.75
N ALA A 35 -0.49 -3.19 -7.52
CA ALA A 35 -1.49 -3.34 -8.58
C ALA A 35 -1.03 -4.33 -9.65
N ALA A 36 0.22 -4.21 -10.11
CA ALA A 36 0.80 -5.15 -11.07
C ALA A 36 0.83 -6.59 -10.53
N LEU A 37 1.20 -6.77 -9.26
CA LEU A 37 1.20 -8.08 -8.61
C LEU A 37 -0.20 -8.70 -8.58
N VAL A 38 -1.22 -7.93 -8.16
CA VAL A 38 -2.62 -8.40 -8.11
C VAL A 38 -3.14 -8.77 -9.49
N VAL A 39 -2.87 -7.95 -10.52
CA VAL A 39 -3.28 -8.22 -11.90
C VAL A 39 -2.63 -9.51 -12.41
N MET A 40 -1.35 -9.72 -12.12
CA MET A 40 -0.64 -10.95 -12.48
C MET A 40 -1.31 -12.19 -11.87
N PHE A 41 -1.59 -12.16 -10.56
CA PHE A 41 -2.28 -13.26 -9.88
C PHE A 41 -3.67 -13.51 -10.48
N TYR A 42 -4.45 -12.46 -10.69
CA TYR A 42 -5.80 -12.58 -11.25
C TYR A 42 -5.79 -13.15 -12.68
N ALA A 43 -4.84 -12.72 -13.51
CA ALA A 43 -4.65 -13.28 -14.85
C ALA A 43 -4.33 -14.78 -14.78
N VAL A 44 -3.42 -15.19 -13.90
CA VAL A 44 -3.11 -16.60 -13.66
C VAL A 44 -4.33 -17.35 -13.14
N THR A 45 -5.13 -16.76 -12.27
CA THR A 45 -6.39 -17.35 -11.78
C THR A 45 -7.34 -17.60 -12.95
N ILE A 46 -7.60 -16.62 -13.82
CA ILE A 46 -8.50 -16.84 -14.97
C ILE A 46 -7.96 -17.92 -15.90
N VAL A 47 -6.66 -17.91 -16.20
CA VAL A 47 -6.04 -18.89 -17.12
C VAL A 47 -6.06 -20.30 -16.54
N LYS A 48 -5.71 -20.46 -15.25
CA LYS A 48 -5.54 -21.77 -14.60
C LYS A 48 -6.82 -22.33 -13.97
N LEU A 49 -7.65 -21.46 -13.37
CA LEU A 49 -8.97 -21.78 -12.83
C LEU A 49 -10.08 -21.51 -13.86
N GLY A 50 -9.73 -21.53 -15.15
CA GLY A 50 -10.67 -21.43 -16.26
C GLY A 50 -11.63 -22.63 -16.36
N PRO A 51 -12.27 -22.87 -17.52
CA PRO A 51 -13.45 -23.75 -17.65
C PRO A 51 -13.30 -25.20 -17.15
N GLY A 52 -12.08 -25.67 -16.85
CA GLY A 52 -11.85 -26.95 -16.17
C GLY A 52 -12.49 -27.09 -14.78
N VAL A 53 -12.79 -25.98 -14.07
CA VAL A 53 -13.59 -26.05 -12.82
C VAL A 53 -15.10 -26.15 -13.07
N LEU A 54 -15.57 -25.75 -14.26
CA LEU A 54 -16.98 -25.81 -14.65
C LEU A 54 -17.34 -27.18 -15.25
N SER A 55 -16.35 -27.91 -15.76
CA SER A 55 -16.44 -29.31 -16.19
C SER A 55 -16.48 -30.25 -14.99
N ARG A 56 -17.51 -30.16 -14.15
CA ARG A 56 -17.76 -31.18 -13.11
C ARG A 56 -18.69 -32.24 -13.70
N PRO A 57 -18.21 -33.46 -13.99
CA PRO A 57 -19.13 -34.55 -14.26
C PRO A 57 -19.94 -34.80 -12.99
N LEU A 58 -21.27 -34.77 -13.12
CA LEU A 58 -22.20 -35.29 -12.14
C LEU A 58 -22.21 -36.82 -12.21
#